data_AF-A0AAV7K4K2-F1
#
_entry.id   AF-A0AAV7K4K2-F1
#
_cell.length_a   1.000
_cell.length_b   1.000
_cell.length_c   1.000
_cell.angle_alpha   90.00
_cell.angle_beta   90.00
_cell.angle_gamma   90.00
#
_symmetry.space_group_name_H-M   'P 1'
#
loop_
_entity.id
_entity.type
_entity.pdbx_description
1 polymer ?
#
loop_
_entity_poly.entity_id
_entity_poly.type
_entity_poly.pdbx_seq_one_letter_code
_entity_poly.pdbx_strand_id
1 'polypeptide(L)'
;MFDFIVIHLFDLSLSLILLYPFFNQFMQPVEVFSGWEDDICQVLSNVRKTGQRFNIVFLAEGALDEHNDPLESIRIKKAIVDRLDYDTRITVLGHVQRGGKPSAYDRIIGSRLGAEAANFVAHNDFKVSPIILAVRGNRILYLPLVETVNKTIAVSEAIEKRVYKQQFILHSAVTQWVTGFQ
;
A
#
# COMPACT_ATOMS: atom_id res chain seq x y z
N MET A 1 28.31 7.47 5.86
CA MET A 1 27.26 7.49 4.81
C MET A 1 26.43 6.25 5.08
N PHE A 2 25.14 6.38 5.36
CA PHE A 2 24.31 5.25 5.81
C PHE A 2 24.10 4.26 4.67
N ASP A 3 24.19 2.96 4.98
CA ASP A 3 24.04 1.91 3.98
C ASP A 3 22.54 1.56 3.75
N PHE A 4 21.66 1.69 4.77
CA PHE A 4 20.26 1.24 4.67
C PHE A 4 19.25 2.10 5.44
N ILE A 5 18.04 2.26 4.87
CA ILE A 5 16.87 2.91 5.52
C ILE A 5 15.64 1.99 5.43
N VAL A 6 15.11 1.57 6.58
CA VAL A 6 13.79 0.92 6.68
C VAL A 6 12.74 2.00 6.89
N ILE A 7 11.77 2.12 5.99
CA ILE A 7 10.69 3.10 6.06
C ILE A 7 9.39 2.39 6.43
N HIS A 8 8.84 2.74 7.59
CA HIS A 8 7.56 2.24 8.08
C HIS A 8 6.41 3.14 7.56
N LEU A 9 5.46 2.54 6.85
CA LEU A 9 4.37 3.26 6.18
C LEU A 9 3.00 2.89 6.73
N PHE A 10 2.19 3.92 7.00
CA PHE A 10 0.76 3.82 7.23
C PHE A 10 0.04 3.60 5.88
N ASP A 11 -0.62 2.45 5.70
CA ASP A 11 -1.67 2.12 4.71
C ASP A 11 -1.42 2.44 3.21
N LEU A 12 -0.23 2.92 2.85
CA LEU A 12 0.16 3.37 1.50
C LEU A 12 1.08 2.38 0.79
N SER A 13 1.25 1.17 1.31
CA SER A 13 2.13 0.17 0.71
C SER A 13 1.76 -0.09 -0.75
N LEU A 14 0.47 -0.13 -1.09
CA LEU A 14 0.04 -0.39 -2.46
C LEU A 14 0.13 0.82 -3.41
N SER A 15 -0.08 2.06 -2.96
CA SER A 15 0.08 3.23 -3.84
C SER A 15 1.55 3.44 -4.23
N LEU A 16 2.48 3.11 -3.33
CA LEU A 16 3.92 3.09 -3.61
C LEU A 16 4.33 1.88 -4.46
N ILE A 17 3.69 0.72 -4.26
CA ILE A 17 3.82 -0.41 -5.19
C ILE A 17 3.28 -0.03 -6.57
N LEU A 18 2.24 0.78 -6.73
CA LEU A 18 1.71 1.20 -8.05
C LEU A 18 2.65 2.14 -8.84
N LEU A 19 3.63 2.77 -8.17
CA LEU A 19 4.78 3.40 -8.85
C LEU A 19 5.83 2.35 -9.32
N TYR A 20 5.45 1.06 -9.28
CA TYR A 20 6.20 -0.15 -9.69
C TYR A 20 7.12 0.06 -10.88
N PRO A 21 6.66 0.63 -12.02
CA PRO A 21 7.49 0.69 -13.21
C PRO A 21 8.64 1.69 -13.07
N PHE A 22 8.49 2.70 -12.20
CA PHE A 22 9.50 3.72 -11.95
C PHE A 22 10.54 3.28 -10.91
N PHE A 23 10.12 2.47 -9.93
CA PHE A 23 10.98 2.05 -8.82
C PHE A 23 11.67 0.70 -9.02
N ASN A 24 11.34 -0.09 -10.05
CA ASN A 24 11.93 -1.42 -10.29
C ASN A 24 13.47 -1.40 -10.45
N GLN A 25 14.06 -0.23 -10.75
CA GLN A 25 15.51 -0.05 -10.78
C GLN A 25 16.16 0.03 -9.38
N PHE A 26 15.38 0.29 -8.32
CA PHE A 26 15.88 0.58 -6.97
C PHE A 26 15.15 -0.18 -5.84
N MET A 27 14.07 -0.89 -6.16
CA MET A 27 13.17 -1.52 -5.20
C MET A 27 12.82 -2.93 -5.64
N GLN A 28 13.21 -3.93 -4.84
CA GLN A 28 12.76 -5.31 -5.03
C GLN A 28 11.75 -5.66 -3.93
N PRO A 29 10.50 -6.05 -4.28
CA PRO A 29 9.55 -6.52 -3.28
C PRO A 29 10.06 -7.84 -2.71
N VAL A 30 10.15 -7.92 -1.39
CA VAL A 30 10.39 -9.19 -0.69
C VAL A 30 9.04 -9.63 -0.15
N GLU A 31 8.51 -10.72 -0.69
CA GLU A 31 7.33 -11.36 -0.13
C GLU A 31 7.76 -12.07 1.16
N VAL A 32 7.06 -11.78 2.26
CA VAL A 32 7.39 -12.32 3.58
C VAL A 32 6.84 -13.74 3.67
N PHE A 33 7.67 -14.74 3.36
CA PHE A 33 7.39 -16.15 3.58
C PHE A 33 8.36 -16.74 4.62
N SER A 34 8.27 -18.05 4.88
CA SER A 34 9.31 -18.81 5.59
C SER A 34 10.69 -18.45 5.03
N GLY A 35 11.60 -18.01 5.90
CA GLY A 35 12.96 -17.65 5.52
C GLY A 35 13.12 -16.24 4.94
N TRP A 36 12.15 -15.33 5.13
CA TRP A 36 12.25 -13.95 4.65
C TRP A 36 13.53 -13.24 5.10
N GLU A 37 14.09 -13.59 6.27
CA GLU A 37 15.35 -13.04 6.76
C GLU A 37 16.53 -13.38 5.82
N ASP A 38 16.54 -14.56 5.20
CA ASP A 38 17.57 -14.97 4.25
C ASP A 38 17.33 -14.34 2.89
N ASP A 39 16.08 -14.30 2.44
CA ASP A 39 15.69 -13.71 1.17
C ASP A 39 16.03 -12.23 1.11
N ILE A 40 15.68 -11.46 2.15
CA ILE A 40 16.02 -10.04 2.22
C ILE A 40 17.54 -9.86 2.22
N CYS A 41 18.28 -10.67 2.97
CA CYS A 41 19.73 -10.55 3.03
C CYS A 41 20.40 -10.88 1.68
N GLN A 42 19.88 -11.89 0.98
CA GLN A 42 20.36 -12.30 -0.32
C GLN A 42 20.13 -11.21 -1.38
N VAL A 43 18.93 -10.61 -1.39
CA VAL A 43 18.60 -9.47 -2.25
C VAL A 43 19.52 -8.29 -1.97
N LEU A 44 19.65 -7.87 -0.71
CA LEU A 44 20.47 -6.71 -0.34
C LEU A 44 21.96 -6.92 -0.65
N SER A 45 22.48 -8.13 -0.44
CA SER A 45 23.85 -8.51 -0.80
C SER A 45 24.09 -8.42 -2.31
N ASN A 46 23.15 -8.91 -3.11
CA ASN A 46 23.24 -8.84 -4.57
C ASN A 46 23.21 -7.39 -5.08
N VAL A 47 22.34 -6.56 -4.51
CA VAL A 47 22.28 -5.13 -4.86
C VAL A 47 23.55 -4.39 -4.48
N ARG A 48 24.18 -4.72 -3.34
CA ARG A 48 25.49 -4.11 -3.00
C ARG A 48 26.59 -4.52 -3.98
N LYS A 49 26.57 -5.76 -4.48
CA LYS A 49 27.53 -6.25 -5.49
C LYS A 49 27.40 -5.55 -6.83
N THR A 50 26.24 -5.00 -7.19
CA THR A 50 26.09 -4.17 -8.41
C THR A 50 26.67 -2.76 -8.27
N GLY A 51 27.18 -2.41 -7.07
CA GLY A 51 27.79 -1.11 -6.79
C GLY A 51 26.83 -0.09 -6.17
N GLN A 52 25.58 -0.47 -5.91
CA GLN A 52 24.62 0.40 -5.23
C GLN A 52 25.03 0.59 -3.76
N ARG A 53 25.17 1.86 -3.35
CA ARG A 53 25.73 2.26 -2.04
C ARG A 53 24.69 2.41 -0.93
N PHE A 54 23.41 2.48 -1.28
CA PHE A 54 22.34 2.61 -0.30
C PHE A 54 21.13 1.80 -0.76
N ASN A 55 20.37 1.27 0.20
CA ASN A 55 19.12 0.57 -0.08
C ASN A 55 18.00 1.09 0.82
N ILE A 56 16.77 0.96 0.33
CA ILE A 56 15.58 1.33 1.06
C ILE A 56 14.68 0.11 1.13
N VAL A 57 14.24 -0.24 2.35
CA VAL A 57 13.28 -1.32 2.59
C VAL A 57 12.00 -0.67 3.09
N PHE A 58 10.88 -0.95 2.44
CA PHE A 58 9.58 -0.48 2.90
C PHE A 58 8.88 -1.56 3.70
N LEU A 59 8.33 -1.17 4.85
CA LEU A 59 7.55 -2.04 5.72
C LEU A 59 6.16 -1.42 5.91
N ALA A 60 5.12 -2.17 5.59
CA ALA A 60 3.76 -1.77 5.90
C ALA A 60 3.50 -1.94 7.41
N GLU A 61 2.77 -1.00 8.01
CA GLU A 61 2.43 -1.05 9.45
C GLU A 61 1.60 -2.27 9.85
N GLY A 62 0.82 -2.81 8.92
CA GLY A 62 0.07 -4.05 9.10
C GLY A 62 0.78 -5.29 8.54
N ALA A 63 2.10 -5.25 8.33
CA ALA A 63 2.83 -6.42 7.84
C ALA A 63 2.84 -7.52 8.91
N LEU A 64 2.54 -8.74 8.47
CA LEU A 64 2.53 -9.94 9.30
C LEU A 64 3.53 -10.93 8.71
N ASP A 65 4.11 -11.76 9.57
CA ASP A 65 4.88 -12.92 9.13
C ASP A 65 3.98 -14.14 8.86
N GLU A 66 4.60 -15.27 8.51
CA GLU A 66 3.90 -16.54 8.22
C GLU A 66 3.12 -17.12 9.41
N HIS A 67 3.46 -16.70 10.62
CA HIS A 67 2.80 -17.09 11.86
C HIS A 67 1.68 -16.12 12.25
N ASN A 68 1.45 -15.06 11.47
CA ASN A 68 0.51 -13.98 11.75
C ASN A 68 0.96 -13.09 12.93
N ASP A 69 2.26 -13.11 13.22
CA ASP A 69 2.86 -12.20 14.19
C ASP A 69 3.21 -10.88 13.49
N PRO A 70 3.02 -9.72 14.15
CA PRO A 70 3.42 -8.43 13.61
C PRO A 70 4.89 -8.42 13.21
N LEU A 71 5.16 -8.10 11.94
CA LEU A 71 6.51 -7.96 11.44
C LEU A 71 7.05 -6.57 11.80
N GLU A 72 7.78 -6.49 12.91
CA GLU A 72 8.34 -5.23 13.38
C GLU A 72 9.60 -4.79 12.59
N SER A 73 9.72 -3.49 12.33
CA SER A 73 10.92 -2.89 11.70
C SER A 73 12.22 -3.20 12.43
N ILE A 74 12.16 -3.39 13.76
CA ILE A 74 13.30 -3.74 14.60
C ILE A 74 13.82 -5.14 14.26
N ARG A 75 12.92 -6.10 14.00
CA ARG A 75 13.28 -7.47 13.62
C ARG A 75 14.00 -7.49 12.26
N ILE A 76 13.51 -6.71 11.30
CA ILE A 76 14.15 -6.52 9.99
C ILE A 76 15.55 -5.92 10.15
N LYS A 77 15.67 -4.82 10.91
CA LYS A 77 16.97 -4.20 11.17
C LYS A 77 17.94 -5.20 11.80
N LYS A 78 17.49 -5.96 12.80
CA LYS A 78 18.33 -6.95 13.47
C LYS A 78 18.83 -8.01 12.51
N ALA A 79 17.95 -8.57 11.66
CA ALA A 79 18.34 -9.57 10.66
C ALA A 79 19.43 -9.04 9.70
N ILE A 80 19.29 -7.80 9.23
CA ILE A 80 20.25 -7.17 8.33
C ILE A 80 21.61 -6.93 9.03
N VAL A 81 21.59 -6.41 10.27
CA VAL A 81 22.82 -6.15 11.03
C VAL A 81 23.53 -7.45 11.39
N ASP A 82 22.81 -8.44 11.92
CA ASP A 82 23.39 -9.70 12.40
C ASP A 82 23.99 -10.54 11.25
N ARG A 83 23.42 -10.48 10.04
CA ARG A 83 23.83 -11.34 8.91
C ARG A 83 24.76 -10.65 7.90
N LEU A 84 24.64 -9.33 7.73
CA LEU A 84 25.36 -8.59 6.69
C LEU A 84 26.29 -7.50 7.23
N ASP A 85 26.21 -7.17 8.53
CA ASP A 85 26.97 -6.08 9.16
C ASP A 85 26.78 -4.72 8.44
N TYR A 86 25.56 -4.47 7.99
CA TYR A 86 25.22 -3.26 7.27
C TYR A 86 24.63 -2.18 8.19
N ASP A 87 25.11 -0.93 8.09
CA ASP A 87 24.60 0.19 8.88
C ASP A 87 23.14 0.51 8.50
N THR A 88 22.22 0.17 9.41
CA THR A 88 20.78 0.17 9.16
C THR A 88 20.02 1.11 10.09
N ARG A 89 19.25 2.01 9.49
CA ARG A 89 18.39 2.97 10.20
C ARG A 89 16.92 2.68 9.97
N ILE A 90 16.11 2.89 11.02
CA ILE A 90 14.65 2.80 10.94
C ILE A 90 14.10 4.23 10.93
N THR A 91 13.19 4.49 10.01
CA THR A 91 12.43 5.74 9.93
C THR A 91 10.95 5.42 9.92
N VAL A 92 10.24 5.90 10.95
CA VAL A 92 8.78 5.80 11.03
C VAL A 92 8.20 7.14 10.59
N LEU A 93 7.49 7.17 9.47
CA LEU A 93 6.93 8.44 8.95
C LEU A 93 5.77 8.97 9.80
N GLY A 94 4.96 8.08 10.35
CA GLY A 94 3.84 8.40 11.23
C GLY A 94 2.85 9.41 10.60
N HIS A 95 2.41 10.37 11.40
CA HIS A 95 1.35 11.33 11.03
C HIS A 95 1.68 12.24 9.83
N VAL A 96 2.95 12.36 9.45
CA VAL A 96 3.35 13.16 8.27
C VAL A 96 2.66 12.65 7.00
N GLN A 97 2.35 11.36 6.93
CA GLN A 97 1.68 10.74 5.77
C GLN A 97 0.22 11.16 5.60
N ARG A 98 -0.42 11.69 6.66
CA ARG A 98 -1.80 12.22 6.63
C ARG A 98 -1.83 13.75 6.58
N GLY A 99 -0.68 14.40 6.66
CA GLY A 99 -0.53 15.85 6.66
C GLY A 99 -0.15 16.41 5.30
N GLY A 100 0.14 17.72 5.28
CA GLY A 100 0.56 18.42 4.07
C GLY A 100 -0.61 19.00 3.25
N LYS A 101 -0.26 19.71 2.17
CA LYS A 101 -1.25 20.26 1.24
C LYS A 101 -1.69 19.16 0.27
N PRO A 102 -3.00 18.95 0.03
CA PRO A 102 -3.48 17.98 -0.95
C PRO A 102 -2.81 18.19 -2.32
N SER A 103 -2.52 17.13 -3.05
CA SER A 103 -1.91 17.24 -4.38
C SER A 103 -2.87 17.91 -5.38
N ALA A 104 -2.36 18.27 -6.57
CA ALA A 104 -3.23 18.77 -7.65
C ALA A 104 -4.30 17.72 -8.04
N TYR A 105 -3.92 16.44 -8.03
CA TYR A 105 -4.83 15.33 -8.31
C TYR A 105 -5.94 15.24 -7.25
N ASP A 106 -5.58 15.25 -5.96
CA ASP A 106 -6.54 15.18 -4.86
C ASP A 106 -7.53 16.34 -4.90
N ARG A 107 -7.04 17.55 -5.21
CA ARG A 107 -7.90 18.73 -5.36
C ARG A 107 -8.88 18.58 -6.52
N ILE A 108 -8.41 18.11 -7.68
CA ILE A 108 -9.24 17.94 -8.88
C ILE A 108 -10.30 16.86 -8.66
N ILE A 109 -9.89 15.66 -8.21
CA ILE A 109 -10.80 14.54 -7.98
C ILE A 109 -11.77 14.84 -6.85
N GLY A 110 -11.30 15.40 -5.73
CA GLY A 110 -12.16 15.82 -4.63
C GLY A 110 -13.22 16.84 -5.07
N SER A 111 -12.84 17.84 -5.87
CA SER A 111 -13.79 18.83 -6.40
C SER A 111 -14.81 18.20 -7.35
N ARG A 112 -14.37 17.30 -8.23
CA ARG A 112 -15.26 16.59 -9.17
C ARG A 112 -16.26 15.68 -8.45
N LEU A 113 -15.78 14.89 -7.49
CA LEU A 113 -16.62 14.01 -6.68
C LEU A 113 -17.62 14.80 -5.82
N GLY A 114 -17.17 15.92 -5.22
CA GLY A 114 -18.04 16.79 -4.43
C GLY A 114 -19.15 17.44 -5.26
N ALA A 115 -18.80 17.96 -6.45
CA ALA A 115 -19.79 18.52 -7.38
C ALA A 115 -20.80 17.47 -7.84
N GLU A 116 -20.32 16.26 -8.16
CA GLU A 116 -21.19 15.16 -8.60
C GLU A 116 -22.10 14.66 -7.47
N ALA A 117 -21.60 14.61 -6.23
CA ALA A 117 -22.41 14.27 -5.06
C ALA A 117 -23.55 15.28 -4.85
N ALA A 118 -23.24 16.58 -4.95
CA ALA A 118 -24.25 17.63 -4.84
C ALA A 118 -25.29 17.55 -5.97
N ASN A 119 -24.84 17.33 -7.21
CA ASN A 119 -25.73 17.14 -8.35
C ASN A 119 -26.64 15.92 -8.17
N PHE A 120 -26.10 14.80 -7.70
CA PHE A 120 -26.84 13.58 -7.46
C PHE A 120 -27.96 13.81 -6.44
N VAL A 121 -27.64 14.43 -5.30
CA VAL A 121 -28.62 14.72 -4.23
C VAL A 121 -29.68 15.73 -4.69
N ALA A 122 -29.32 16.71 -5.51
CA ALA A 122 -30.27 17.74 -5.97
C ALA A 122 -31.29 17.22 -7.00
N HIS A 123 -30.94 16.20 -7.79
CA HIS A 123 -31.75 15.73 -8.92
C HIS A 123 -32.35 14.32 -8.72
N ASN A 124 -32.04 13.64 -7.63
CA ASN A 124 -32.59 12.31 -7.33
C ASN A 124 -33.37 12.36 -6.01
N ASP A 125 -34.46 11.59 -5.96
CA ASP A 125 -35.22 11.42 -4.72
C ASP A 125 -34.42 10.60 -3.70
N PHE A 126 -34.58 10.94 -2.41
CA PHE A 126 -33.99 10.21 -1.27
C PHE A 126 -34.50 8.77 -1.09
N LYS A 127 -35.34 8.27 -2.00
CA LYS A 127 -35.79 6.86 -2.02
C LYS A 127 -34.78 5.92 -2.71
N VAL A 128 -33.74 6.48 -3.35
CA VAL A 128 -32.66 5.69 -3.94
C VAL A 128 -31.79 5.09 -2.83
N SER A 129 -31.36 3.84 -3.02
CA SER A 129 -30.44 3.17 -2.10
C SER A 129 -29.14 3.98 -1.92
N PRO A 130 -28.53 4.02 -0.73
CA PRO A 130 -27.28 4.74 -0.51
C PRO A 130 -26.18 4.29 -1.47
N ILE A 131 -25.42 5.26 -1.97
CA ILE A 131 -24.35 5.04 -2.95
C ILE A 131 -23.02 5.66 -2.51
N ILE A 132 -21.95 5.18 -3.11
CA ILE A 132 -20.59 5.75 -3.06
C ILE A 132 -20.23 6.25 -4.46
N LEU A 133 -19.64 7.44 -4.53
CA LEU A 133 -18.98 7.90 -5.75
C LEU A 133 -17.53 7.42 -5.78
N ALA A 134 -17.13 6.83 -6.89
CA ALA A 134 -15.79 6.31 -7.13
C ALA A 134 -15.23 6.82 -8.46
N VAL A 135 -13.92 6.69 -8.70
CA VAL A 135 -13.28 7.09 -9.96
C VAL A 135 -12.57 5.91 -10.59
N ARG A 136 -12.93 5.58 -11.83
CA ARG A 136 -12.27 4.54 -12.63
C ARG A 136 -12.02 5.04 -14.04
N GLY A 137 -10.77 4.99 -14.50
CA GLY A 137 -10.40 5.46 -15.84
C GLY A 137 -10.86 6.90 -16.10
N ASN A 138 -10.64 7.79 -15.12
CA ASN A 138 -11.03 9.21 -15.17
C ASN A 138 -12.55 9.50 -15.26
N ARG A 139 -13.39 8.48 -15.06
CA ARG A 139 -14.86 8.60 -15.02
C ARG A 139 -15.39 8.39 -13.60
N ILE A 140 -16.44 9.12 -13.25
CA ILE A 140 -17.14 8.94 -11.98
C ILE A 140 -18.11 7.76 -12.10
N LEU A 141 -18.13 6.90 -11.09
CA LEU A 141 -19.00 5.74 -10.96
C LEU A 141 -19.88 5.90 -9.72
N TYR A 142 -21.10 5.39 -9.79
CA TYR A 142 -22.01 5.28 -8.65
C TYR A 142 -22.07 3.81 -8.25
N LEU A 143 -21.62 3.51 -7.03
CA LEU A 143 -21.55 2.16 -6.51
C LEU A 143 -22.55 2.00 -5.37
N PRO A 144 -23.30 0.89 -5.27
CA PRO A 144 -24.14 0.63 -4.10
C PRO A 144 -23.29 0.58 -2.82
N LEU A 145 -23.67 1.34 -1.80
CA LEU A 145 -22.91 1.44 -0.55
C LEU A 145 -22.72 0.08 0.10
N VAL A 146 -23.82 -0.66 0.28
CA VAL A 146 -23.81 -1.96 0.98
C VAL A 146 -22.91 -2.97 0.26
N GLU A 147 -22.98 -3.03 -1.07
CA GLU A 147 -22.14 -3.94 -1.85
C GLU A 147 -20.66 -3.58 -1.73
N THR A 148 -20.33 -2.30 -1.76
CA THR A 148 -18.95 -1.80 -1.67
C THR A 148 -18.35 -2.06 -0.29
N VAL A 149 -19.14 -1.85 0.77
CA VAL A 149 -18.73 -2.17 2.14
C VAL A 149 -18.51 -3.68 2.30
N ASN A 150 -19.43 -4.52 1.81
CA ASN A 150 -19.28 -5.97 1.87
C ASN A 150 -18.04 -6.47 1.12
N LYS A 151 -17.71 -5.87 -0.03
CA LYS A 151 -16.46 -6.18 -0.76
C LYS A 151 -15.22 -5.82 0.06
N THR A 152 -15.25 -4.71 0.79
CA THR A 152 -14.14 -4.28 1.67
C THR A 152 -13.97 -5.22 2.86
N ILE A 153 -15.07 -5.65 3.47
CA ILE A 153 -15.07 -6.66 4.55
C ILE A 153 -14.51 -8.00 4.03
N ALA A 154 -14.93 -8.43 2.84
CA ALA A 154 -14.44 -9.66 2.22
C ALA A 154 -12.91 -9.66 1.97
N VAL A 155 -12.30 -8.49 1.70
CA VAL A 155 -10.83 -8.37 1.64
C VAL A 155 -10.22 -8.70 3.01
N SER A 156 -10.77 -8.14 4.09
CA SER A 156 -10.28 -8.37 5.45
C SER A 156 -10.41 -9.84 5.85
N GLU A 157 -11.54 -10.47 5.54
CA GLU A 157 -11.72 -11.91 5.78
C GLU A 157 -10.76 -12.78 4.96
N ALA A 158 -10.44 -12.39 3.72
CA ALA A 158 -9.49 -13.13 2.88
C ALA A 158 -8.06 -13.06 3.43
N ILE A 159 -7.69 -11.93 4.06
CA ILE A 159 -6.43 -11.76 4.80
C ILE A 159 -6.40 -12.73 5.99
N GLU A 160 -7.45 -12.77 6.82
CA GLU A 160 -7.54 -13.69 7.96
C GLU A 160 -7.46 -15.16 7.55
N LYS A 161 -8.08 -15.53 6.42
CA LYS A 161 -8.12 -16.91 5.92
C LYS A 161 -6.86 -17.34 5.16
N ARG A 162 -5.82 -16.49 5.06
CA ARG A 162 -4.55 -16.75 4.33
C ARG A 162 -4.72 -17.13 2.87
N VAL A 163 -5.80 -16.67 2.22
CA VAL A 163 -6.03 -16.96 0.79
C VAL A 163 -5.39 -15.84 -0.04
N TYR A 164 -4.06 -15.79 -0.06
CA TYR A 164 -3.28 -14.68 -0.65
C TYR A 164 -3.63 -14.37 -2.11
N LYS A 165 -3.93 -15.41 -2.90
CA LYS A 165 -4.38 -15.25 -4.30
C LYS A 165 -5.74 -14.53 -4.38
N GLN A 166 -6.67 -14.85 -3.48
CA GLN A 166 -7.97 -14.21 -3.41
C GLN A 166 -7.87 -12.80 -2.82
N GLN A 167 -7.01 -12.59 -1.82
CA GLN A 167 -6.67 -11.27 -1.28
C GLN A 167 -6.16 -10.34 -2.39
N PHE A 168 -5.17 -10.76 -3.19
CA PHE A 168 -4.60 -9.92 -4.25
C PHE A 168 -5.66 -9.53 -5.31
N ILE A 169 -6.52 -10.48 -5.70
CA ILE A 169 -7.61 -10.24 -6.65
C ILE A 169 -8.66 -9.28 -6.06
N LEU A 170 -9.06 -9.47 -4.81
CA LEU A 170 -10.05 -8.60 -4.17
C LEU A 170 -9.47 -7.20 -3.91
N HIS A 171 -8.22 -7.12 -3.46
CA HIS A 171 -7.54 -5.87 -3.18
C HIS A 171 -7.29 -5.05 -4.46
N SER A 172 -6.84 -5.69 -5.55
CA SER A 172 -6.69 -5.02 -6.85
C SER A 172 -8.03 -4.50 -7.38
N ALA A 173 -9.12 -5.25 -7.23
CA ALA A 173 -10.46 -4.82 -7.63
C ALA A 173 -10.93 -3.59 -6.83
N VAL A 174 -10.73 -3.54 -5.50
CA VAL A 174 -11.10 -2.38 -4.68
C VAL A 174 -10.20 -1.17 -4.97
N THR A 175 -8.89 -1.39 -5.13
CA THR A 175 -7.91 -0.32 -5.37
C THR A 175 -8.12 0.37 -6.72
N GLN A 176 -8.49 -0.39 -7.76
CA GLN A 176 -8.81 0.16 -9.09
C GLN A 176 -10.02 1.12 -9.06
N TRP A 177 -10.89 1.03 -8.05
CA TRP A 177 -12.06 1.92 -7.92
C TRP A 177 -11.74 3.20 -7.17
N VAL A 178 -10.74 3.16 -6.29
CA VAL A 178 -10.35 4.29 -5.43
C VAL A 178 -9.29 5.15 -6.10
N THR A 179 -8.33 4.54 -6.79
CA THR A 179 -7.13 5.25 -7.29
C THR A 179 -7.22 5.67 -8.75
N GLY A 180 -8.12 5.07 -9.54
CA GLY A 180 -8.31 5.41 -10.94
C GLY A 180 -7.15 5.02 -11.89
N PHE A 181 -6.10 4.37 -11.39
CA PHE A 181 -5.02 3.81 -12.20
C PHE A 181 -5.48 2.49 -12.85
N GLN A 182 -5.23 2.36 -14.16
CA GLN A 182 -5.52 1.18 -14.98
C GLN A 182 -4.41 0.14 -14.85
#